data_AF-A0A538TE72-F1
#
_entry.id   AF-A0A538TE72-F1
#
_cell.length_a   1.000
_cell.length_b   1.000
_cell.length_c   1.000
_cell.angle_alpha   90.00
_cell.angle_beta   90.00
_cell.angle_gamma   90.00
#
_symmetry.space_group_name_H-M   'P 1'
#
loop_
_entity.id
_entity.type
_entity.pdbx_description
1 polymer ?
#
loop_
_entity_poly.entity_id
_entity_poly.type
_entity_poly.pdbx_seq_one_letter_code
_entity_poly.pdbx_strand_id
1 'polypeptide(L)'
;MSTPPPARSTGSLRSEHETILTSVHAIGARVEKLGEQPLPQQMGLAREVLEFVRKKIAPHDRAEEVTLYPAVDWAAGEGSHITEVPRFEHKLIARRCEALDKAIQEGASSGRLMHLCYAILGLVAAHFVSTEEVLLPYLDKAFDQTRFEKEVLSPLRVRRTEA
;
A
#
# COMPACT_ATOMS: atom_id res chain seq x y z
N MET A 1 29.33 8.53 -23.99
CA MET A 1 28.04 7.82 -24.06
C MET A 1 27.82 7.19 -22.70
N SER A 2 26.89 7.73 -21.89
CA SER A 2 26.60 7.15 -20.58
C SER A 2 25.87 5.83 -20.78
N THR A 3 26.35 4.76 -20.17
CA THR A 3 25.65 3.48 -20.07
C THR A 3 24.27 3.75 -19.45
N PRO A 4 23.18 3.20 -20.01
CA PRO A 4 21.87 3.30 -19.38
C PRO A 4 21.99 2.72 -17.96
N PRO A 5 21.30 3.32 -16.97
CA PRO A 5 21.28 2.76 -15.63
C PRO A 5 20.83 1.29 -15.72
N PRO A 6 21.45 0.38 -14.96
CA PRO A 6 21.05 -1.01 -14.96
C PRO A 6 19.55 -1.11 -14.66
N ALA A 7 18.86 -2.01 -15.37
CA ALA A 7 17.43 -2.23 -15.16
C ALA A 7 17.20 -2.58 -13.67
N ARG A 8 16.29 -1.85 -13.02
CA ARG A 8 15.92 -2.08 -11.62
C ARG A 8 15.27 -3.46 -11.50
N SER A 9 15.86 -4.34 -10.69
CA SER A 9 15.35 -5.70 -10.42
C SER A 9 13.89 -5.68 -9.96
N THR A 10 13.51 -4.63 -9.23
CA THR A 10 12.18 -4.42 -8.65
C THR A 10 11.15 -3.84 -9.64
N GLY A 11 11.51 -3.64 -10.92
CA GLY A 11 10.68 -2.91 -11.89
C GLY A 11 9.24 -3.43 -12.00
N SER A 12 9.05 -4.75 -12.02
CA SER A 12 7.70 -5.35 -12.08
C SER A 12 6.86 -5.05 -10.83
N LEU A 13 7.46 -5.02 -9.64
CA LEU A 13 6.73 -4.69 -8.41
C LEU A 13 6.31 -3.22 -8.40
N ARG A 14 7.17 -2.31 -8.89
CA ARG A 14 6.84 -0.88 -9.02
C ARG A 14 5.66 -0.65 -9.97
N SER A 15 5.59 -1.37 -11.09
CA SER A 15 4.42 -1.31 -11.98
C SER A 15 3.13 -1.82 -11.31
N GLU A 16 3.23 -2.81 -10.43
CA GLU A 16 2.09 -3.24 -9.60
C GLU A 16 1.68 -2.15 -8.60
N HIS A 17 2.65 -1.51 -7.92
CA HIS A 17 2.41 -0.37 -7.02
C HIS A 17 1.77 0.82 -7.74
N GLU A 18 2.24 1.18 -8.94
CA GLU A 18 1.67 2.26 -9.77
C GLU A 18 0.19 2.02 -10.11
N THR A 19 -0.18 0.77 -10.38
CA THR A 19 -1.58 0.38 -10.63
C THR A 19 -2.45 0.59 -9.39
N ILE A 20 -1.92 0.26 -8.21
CA ILE A 20 -2.61 0.48 -6.94
C ILE A 20 -2.74 1.99 -6.65
N LEU A 21 -1.66 2.76 -6.81
CA LEU A 21 -1.65 4.21 -6.61
C LEU A 21 -2.63 4.93 -7.54
N THR A 22 -2.74 4.50 -8.80
CA THR A 22 -3.77 5.02 -9.72
C THR A 22 -5.18 4.83 -9.15
N SER A 23 -5.45 3.68 -8.54
CA SER A 23 -6.74 3.41 -7.88
C SER A 23 -6.93 4.29 -6.64
N VAL A 24 -5.89 4.47 -5.82
CA VAL A 24 -5.91 5.37 -4.65
C VAL A 24 -6.28 6.79 -5.06
N HIS A 25 -5.65 7.32 -6.12
CA HIS A 25 -5.92 8.67 -6.62
C HIS A 25 -7.35 8.80 -7.19
N ALA A 26 -7.81 7.80 -7.96
CA ALA A 26 -9.16 7.80 -8.50
C ALA A 26 -10.24 7.79 -7.40
N ILE A 27 -10.03 7.02 -6.33
CA ILE A 27 -10.92 7.01 -5.17
C ILE A 27 -10.83 8.34 -4.41
N GLY A 28 -9.62 8.88 -4.22
CA GLY A 28 -9.39 10.17 -3.58
C GLY A 28 -10.15 11.33 -4.24
N ALA A 29 -10.11 11.41 -5.57
CA ALA A 29 -10.82 12.42 -6.35
C ALA A 29 -12.35 12.33 -6.18
N ARG A 30 -12.89 11.15 -5.88
CA ARG A 30 -14.31 10.99 -5.56
C ARG A 30 -14.61 11.40 -4.12
N VAL A 31 -13.70 11.10 -3.19
CA VAL A 31 -13.81 11.51 -1.77
C VAL A 31 -13.78 13.04 -1.62
N GLU A 32 -13.08 13.78 -2.49
CA GLU A 32 -13.12 15.25 -2.56
C GLU A 32 -14.54 15.80 -2.67
N LYS A 33 -15.42 15.08 -3.37
CA LYS A 33 -16.80 15.49 -3.64
C LYS A 33 -17.80 14.83 -2.69
N LEU A 34 -17.33 14.15 -1.64
CA LEU A 34 -18.18 13.37 -0.75
C LEU A 34 -19.26 14.24 -0.10
N GLY A 35 -18.91 15.45 0.35
CA GLY A 35 -19.87 16.37 0.97
C GLY A 35 -21.01 16.84 0.06
N GLU A 36 -20.84 16.74 -1.26
CA GLU A 36 -21.82 17.16 -2.26
C GLU A 36 -22.84 16.06 -2.58
N GLN A 37 -22.58 14.82 -2.15
CA GLN A 37 -23.43 13.67 -2.45
C GLN A 37 -24.59 13.51 -1.44
N PRO A 38 -25.74 12.95 -1.84
CA PRO A 38 -26.75 12.42 -0.92
C PRO A 38 -26.18 11.44 0.11
N LEU A 39 -26.72 11.44 1.34
CA LEU A 39 -26.24 10.63 2.46
C LEU A 39 -26.00 9.13 2.12
N PRO A 40 -26.89 8.41 1.39
CA PRO A 40 -26.63 7.03 1.02
C PRO A 40 -25.36 6.85 0.17
N GLN A 41 -25.07 7.81 -0.71
CA GLN A 41 -23.91 7.79 -1.60
C GLN A 41 -22.63 8.16 -0.83
N GLN A 42 -22.70 9.05 0.16
CA GLN A 42 -21.59 9.33 1.07
C GLN A 42 -21.15 8.06 1.80
N MET A 43 -22.11 7.32 2.38
CA MET A 43 -21.86 6.06 3.07
C MET A 43 -21.36 4.98 2.11
N GLY A 44 -21.89 4.93 0.89
CA GLY A 44 -21.43 4.02 -0.15
C GLY A 44 -19.96 4.24 -0.52
N LEU A 45 -19.56 5.49 -0.73
CA LEU A 45 -18.17 5.83 -1.07
C LEU A 45 -17.21 5.57 0.11
N ALA A 46 -17.62 5.85 1.34
CA ALA A 46 -16.84 5.51 2.53
C ALA A 46 -16.63 3.98 2.66
N ARG A 47 -17.66 3.17 2.38
CA ARG A 47 -17.53 1.71 2.33
C ARG A 47 -16.61 1.25 1.20
N GLU A 48 -16.63 1.92 0.05
CA GLU A 48 -15.74 1.59 -1.05
C GLU A 48 -14.26 1.73 -0.66
N VAL A 49 -13.89 2.77 0.10
CA VAL A 49 -12.54 2.92 0.65
C VAL A 49 -12.17 1.74 1.55
N LEU A 50 -13.08 1.32 2.44
CA LEU A 50 -12.84 0.14 3.29
C LEU A 50 -12.65 -1.13 2.49
N GLU A 51 -13.51 -1.36 1.49
CA GLU A 51 -13.45 -2.55 0.66
C GLU A 51 -12.19 -2.57 -0.21
N PHE A 52 -11.76 -1.41 -0.71
CA PHE A 52 -10.49 -1.28 -1.41
C PHE A 52 -9.31 -1.69 -0.51
N VAL A 53 -9.24 -1.16 0.72
CA VAL A 53 -8.17 -1.55 1.64
C VAL A 53 -8.24 -3.04 1.98
N ARG A 54 -9.43 -3.55 2.35
CA ARG A 54 -9.61 -4.95 2.77
C ARG A 54 -9.28 -5.95 1.66
N LYS A 55 -9.65 -5.65 0.41
CA LYS A 55 -9.55 -6.59 -0.72
C LYS A 55 -8.30 -6.42 -1.57
N LYS A 56 -7.66 -5.25 -1.53
CA LYS A 56 -6.49 -4.94 -2.38
C LYS A 56 -5.24 -4.66 -1.56
N ILE A 57 -5.33 -3.77 -0.57
CA ILE A 57 -4.16 -3.32 0.19
C ILE A 57 -3.75 -4.35 1.25
N ALA A 58 -4.65 -4.73 2.16
CA ALA A 58 -4.30 -5.64 3.26
C ALA A 58 -3.76 -7.02 2.83
N PRO A 59 -4.23 -7.67 1.74
CA PRO A 59 -3.60 -8.87 1.21
C PRO A 59 -2.20 -8.62 0.63
N HIS A 60 -2.00 -7.46 0.00
CA HIS A 60 -0.71 -7.04 -0.54
C HIS A 60 0.31 -6.77 0.59
N ASP A 61 -0.07 -5.97 1.58
CA ASP A 61 0.73 -5.65 2.77
C ASP A 61 1.20 -6.93 3.49
N ARG A 62 0.29 -7.87 3.74
CA ARG A 62 0.61 -9.17 4.37
C ARG A 62 1.60 -9.99 3.54
N ALA A 63 1.48 -9.95 2.21
CA ALA A 63 2.39 -10.65 1.32
C ALA A 63 3.79 -10.02 1.36
N GLU A 64 3.90 -8.68 1.37
CA GLU A 64 5.17 -7.98 1.53
C GLU A 64 5.83 -8.31 2.88
N GLU A 65 5.06 -8.33 3.96
CA GLU A 65 5.55 -8.62 5.30
C GLU A 65 6.29 -9.96 5.43
N VAL A 66 5.87 -10.97 4.67
CA VAL A 66 6.42 -12.33 4.75
C VAL A 66 7.41 -12.65 3.63
N THR A 67 7.53 -11.79 2.60
CA THR A 67 8.40 -12.03 1.44
C THR A 67 9.38 -10.88 1.21
N LEU A 68 8.86 -9.70 0.88
CA LEU A 68 9.63 -8.50 0.55
C LEU A 68 10.47 -8.02 1.72
N TYR A 69 9.85 -7.84 2.89
CA TYR A 69 10.49 -7.19 4.03
C TYR A 69 11.69 -7.98 4.60
N PRO A 70 11.62 -9.32 4.76
CA PRO A 70 12.81 -10.10 5.11
C PRO A 70 13.97 -9.94 4.12
N ALA A 71 13.67 -9.86 2.81
CA ALA A 71 14.69 -9.65 1.79
C ALA A 71 15.30 -8.25 1.85
N VAL A 72 14.48 -7.23 2.15
CA VAL A 72 14.92 -5.84 2.34
C VAL A 72 15.84 -5.73 3.55
N ASP A 73 15.45 -6.29 4.71
CA ASP A 73 16.30 -6.25 5.91
C ASP A 73 17.62 -6.99 5.68
N TRP A 74 17.59 -8.15 5.02
CA TRP A 74 18.82 -8.85 4.64
C TRP A 74 19.72 -7.99 3.73
N ALA A 75 19.14 -7.33 2.73
CA ALA A 75 19.88 -6.47 1.80
C ALA A 75 20.44 -5.20 2.45
N ALA A 76 19.79 -4.71 3.51
CA ALA A 76 20.23 -3.56 4.29
C ALA A 76 21.37 -3.89 5.27
N GLY A 77 21.52 -5.16 5.66
CA GLY A 77 22.64 -5.66 6.44
C GLY A 77 22.23 -6.45 7.68
N GLU A 78 23.20 -7.12 8.30
CA GLU A 78 22.97 -7.93 9.51
C GLU A 78 22.38 -7.08 10.64
N GLY A 79 21.28 -7.55 11.23
CA GLY A 79 20.57 -6.86 12.30
C GLY A 79 19.73 -5.66 11.85
N SER A 80 19.52 -5.47 10.54
CA SER A 80 18.60 -4.45 10.05
C SER A 80 17.15 -4.71 10.48
N HIS A 81 16.46 -3.62 10.80
CA HIS A 81 15.03 -3.57 11.11
C HIS A 81 14.36 -2.38 10.42
N ILE A 82 14.84 -2.00 9.22
CA ILE A 82 14.31 -0.84 8.49
C ILE A 82 12.86 -1.05 8.07
N THR A 83 12.40 -2.31 7.99
CA THR A 83 11.01 -2.65 7.66
C THR A 83 10.05 -2.57 8.85
N GLU A 84 10.49 -2.25 10.06
CA GLU A 84 9.58 -2.07 11.21
C GLU A 84 8.66 -0.85 11.05
N VAL A 85 9.14 0.20 10.36
CA VAL A 85 8.33 1.39 10.06
C VAL A 85 7.16 1.06 9.13
N PRO A 86 7.34 0.47 7.93
CA PRO A 86 6.22 0.10 7.06
C PRO A 86 5.26 -0.91 7.73
N ARG A 87 5.76 -1.86 8.53
CA ARG A 87 4.89 -2.74 9.34
C ARG A 87 4.04 -1.98 10.35
N PHE A 88 4.58 -0.93 10.94
CA PHE A 88 3.81 -0.04 11.82
C PHE A 88 2.78 0.77 11.03
N GLU A 89 3.11 1.24 9.83
CA GLU A 89 2.17 1.93 8.93
C GLU A 89 0.96 1.04 8.57
N HIS A 90 1.16 -0.26 8.29
CA HIS A 90 0.06 -1.21 8.09
C HIS A 90 -0.90 -1.23 9.28
N LYS A 91 -0.37 -1.24 10.52
CA LYS A 91 -1.19 -1.19 11.74
C LYS A 91 -1.94 0.13 11.88
N LEU A 92 -1.34 1.25 11.46
CA LEU A 92 -2.02 2.55 11.45
C LEU A 92 -3.19 2.57 10.46
N ILE A 93 -2.98 2.04 9.25
CA ILE A 93 -4.04 1.93 8.23
C ILE A 93 -5.19 1.07 8.77
N ALA A 94 -4.91 -0.09 9.35
CA ALA A 94 -5.92 -0.96 9.95
C ALA A 94 -6.78 -0.24 11.02
N ARG A 95 -6.14 0.49 11.94
CA ARG A 95 -6.85 1.29 12.97
C ARG A 95 -7.73 2.38 12.36
N ARG A 96 -7.29 3.00 11.26
CA ARG A 96 -8.11 4.00 10.54
C ARG A 96 -9.30 3.37 9.84
N CYS A 97 -9.13 2.17 9.28
CA CYS A 97 -10.24 1.40 8.72
C CYS A 97 -11.28 1.04 9.79
N GLU A 98 -10.86 0.60 10.98
CA GLU A 98 -11.78 0.36 12.12
C GLU A 98 -12.56 1.63 12.49
N ALA A 99 -11.88 2.77 12.56
CA ALA A 99 -12.52 4.05 12.86
C ALA A 99 -13.52 4.49 11.76
N LEU A 100 -13.20 4.24 10.48
CA LEU A 100 -14.09 4.52 9.35
C LEU A 100 -15.32 3.60 9.35
N ASP A 101 -15.13 2.31 9.61
CA ASP A 101 -16.25 1.35 9.70
C ASP A 101 -17.22 1.75 10.81
N LYS A 102 -16.70 2.10 11.99
CA LYS A 102 -17.51 2.63 13.09
C LYS A 102 -18.24 3.91 12.70
N ALA A 103 -17.57 4.86 12.04
CA ALA A 103 -18.20 6.10 11.60
C ALA A 103 -19.33 5.87 10.58
N ILE A 104 -19.21 4.87 9.70
CA ILE A 104 -20.26 4.48 8.76
C ILE A 104 -21.47 3.90 9.51
N GLN A 105 -21.22 3.01 10.49
CA GLN A 105 -22.28 2.39 11.29
C GLN A 105 -23.06 3.42 12.12
N GLU A 106 -22.37 4.45 12.63
CA GLU A 106 -22.96 5.56 13.39
C GLU A 106 -23.66 6.61 12.51
N GLY A 107 -23.56 6.52 11.18
CA GLY A 107 -24.13 7.53 10.27
C GLY A 107 -23.43 8.89 10.39
N ALA A 108 -22.11 8.90 10.53
CA ALA A 108 -21.31 10.11 10.74
C ALA A 108 -21.49 11.16 9.62
N SER A 109 -21.18 12.41 9.93
CA SER A 109 -21.22 13.51 8.96
C SER A 109 -20.23 13.31 7.82
N SER A 110 -20.52 13.89 6.65
CA SER A 110 -19.65 13.89 5.48
C SER A 110 -18.23 14.35 5.80
N GLY A 111 -18.07 15.40 6.60
CA GLY A 111 -16.75 15.90 7.02
C GLY A 111 -15.93 14.87 7.79
N ARG A 112 -16.57 14.09 8.68
CA ARG A 112 -15.88 13.02 9.43
C ARG A 112 -15.53 11.84 8.53
N LEU A 113 -16.43 11.44 7.63
CA LEU A 113 -16.14 10.38 6.65
C LEU A 113 -14.98 10.78 5.73
N MET A 114 -15.04 11.99 5.18
CA MET A 114 -14.01 12.53 4.30
C MET A 114 -12.64 12.59 4.99
N HIS A 115 -12.59 13.07 6.24
CA HIS A 115 -11.36 13.08 7.04
C HIS A 115 -10.75 11.68 7.19
N LEU A 116 -11.55 10.68 7.54
CA LEU A 116 -11.07 9.30 7.71
C LEU A 116 -10.66 8.65 6.40
N CYS A 117 -11.42 8.87 5.31
CA CYS A 117 -11.06 8.39 3.98
C CYS A 117 -9.71 8.96 3.53
N TYR A 118 -9.47 10.27 3.69
CA TYR A 118 -8.16 10.85 3.35
C TYR A 118 -7.04 10.37 4.26
N ALA A 119 -7.29 10.21 5.55
CA ALA A 119 -6.27 9.68 6.45
C ALA A 119 -5.81 8.28 6.01
N ILE A 120 -6.73 7.44 5.50
CA ILE A 120 -6.41 6.12 4.95
C ILE A 120 -5.66 6.26 3.62
N LEU A 121 -6.25 6.95 2.63
CA LEU A 121 -5.70 7.03 1.28
C LEU A 121 -4.33 7.73 1.26
N GLY A 122 -4.15 8.75 2.09
CA GLY A 122 -2.88 9.46 2.23
C GLY A 122 -1.80 8.59 2.86
N LEU A 123 -2.12 7.78 3.89
CA LEU A 123 -1.17 6.83 4.47
C LEU A 123 -0.78 5.74 3.46
N VAL A 124 -1.74 5.19 2.71
CA VAL A 124 -1.47 4.20 1.66
C VAL A 124 -0.55 4.80 0.59
N ALA A 125 -0.83 6.01 0.11
CA ALA A 125 0.01 6.66 -0.89
C ALA A 125 1.44 6.92 -0.39
N ALA A 126 1.57 7.45 0.84
CA ALA A 126 2.88 7.71 1.44
C ALA A 126 3.68 6.42 1.66
N HIS A 127 3.01 5.33 2.06
CA HIS A 127 3.61 4.02 2.25
C HIS A 127 4.20 3.46 0.95
N PHE A 128 3.48 3.54 -0.17
CA PHE A 128 4.06 3.09 -1.45
C PHE A 128 5.27 3.93 -1.84
N VAL A 129 5.20 5.25 -1.69
CA VAL A 129 6.36 6.13 -1.98
C VAL A 129 7.55 5.80 -1.10
N SER A 130 7.36 5.53 0.20
CA SER A 130 8.46 5.16 1.09
C SER A 130 9.04 3.79 0.72
N THR A 131 8.21 2.80 0.41
CA THR A 131 8.67 1.49 -0.08
C THR A 131 9.48 1.65 -1.37
N GLU A 132 8.99 2.43 -2.32
CA GLU A 132 9.62 2.65 -3.61
C GLU A 132 10.95 3.41 -3.54
N GLU A 133 11.02 4.47 -2.75
CA GLU A 133 12.19 5.36 -2.71
C GLU A 133 13.20 4.96 -1.63
N VAL A 134 12.79 4.19 -0.62
CA VAL A 134 13.65 3.82 0.51
C VAL A 134 13.98 2.33 0.53
N LEU A 135 12.99 1.45 0.36
CA LEU A 135 13.19 0.00 0.58
C LEU A 135 13.67 -0.72 -0.68
N LEU A 136 12.98 -0.53 -1.80
CA LEU A 136 13.30 -1.19 -3.06
C LEU A 136 14.74 -0.92 -3.58
N PRO A 137 15.37 0.26 -3.33
CA PRO A 137 16.77 0.48 -3.69
C PRO A 137 17.77 -0.49 -3.03
N TYR A 138 17.47 -1.00 -1.82
CA TYR A 138 18.33 -2.04 -1.21
C TYR A 138 18.30 -3.34 -2.03
N LEU A 139 17.12 -3.71 -2.53
CA LEU A 139 16.96 -4.89 -3.38
C LEU A 139 17.57 -4.67 -4.76
N ASP A 140 17.36 -3.50 -5.38
CA ASP A 140 17.96 -3.15 -6.67
C ASP A 140 19.50 -3.19 -6.62
N LYS A 141 20.11 -2.99 -5.45
CA LYS A 141 21.56 -3.12 -5.26
C LYS A 141 22.01 -4.57 -5.01
N ALA A 142 21.19 -5.38 -4.34
CA ALA A 142 21.60 -6.70 -3.83
C ALA A 142 21.09 -7.88 -4.68
N PHE A 143 20.12 -7.65 -5.57
CA PHE A 143 19.47 -8.66 -6.39
C PHE A 143 19.60 -8.32 -7.88
N ASP A 144 19.84 -9.33 -8.69
CA ASP A 144 19.50 -9.27 -10.11
C ASP A 144 18.01 -9.58 -10.31
N GLN A 145 17.51 -9.37 -11.53
CA GLN A 145 16.10 -9.60 -11.86
C GLN A 145 15.66 -11.05 -11.63
N THR A 146 16.50 -12.03 -11.98
CA THR A 146 16.16 -13.46 -11.86
C THR A 146 16.03 -13.87 -10.40
N ARG A 147 16.94 -13.43 -9.55
CA ARG A 147 16.91 -13.70 -8.12
C ARG A 147 15.72 -13.00 -7.46
N PHE A 148 15.48 -11.72 -7.78
CA PHE A 148 14.33 -10.99 -7.24
C PHE A 148 13.00 -11.66 -7.60
N GLU A 149 12.85 -12.08 -8.86
CA GLU A 149 11.64 -12.79 -9.31
C GLU A 149 11.43 -14.07 -8.51
N LYS A 150 12.48 -14.89 -8.35
CA LYS A 150 12.40 -16.20 -7.69
C LYS A 150 12.19 -16.10 -6.18
N GLU A 151 12.96 -15.24 -5.51
CA GLU A 151 13.03 -15.21 -4.04
C GLU A 151 12.00 -14.27 -3.43
N VAL A 152 11.53 -13.26 -4.18
CA VAL A 152 10.65 -12.21 -3.64
C VAL A 152 9.33 -12.14 -4.41
N LEU A 153 9.36 -11.82 -5.71
CA LEU A 153 8.14 -11.42 -6.43
C LEU A 153 7.17 -12.58 -6.67
N SER A 154 7.65 -13.74 -7.11
CA SER A 154 6.82 -14.92 -7.29
C SER A 154 6.20 -15.39 -5.96
N PRO A 155 6.95 -15.54 -4.85
CA PRO A 155 6.38 -15.80 -3.53
C PRO A 155 5.36 -14.76 -3.08
N LEU A 156 5.63 -13.46 -3.29
CA LEU A 156 4.71 -12.37 -2.95
C LEU A 156 3.36 -12.55 -3.65
N ARG A 157 3.38 -12.83 -4.95
CA ARG A 157 2.16 -13.04 -5.75
C ARG A 157 1.36 -14.24 -5.27
N VAL A 158 2.02 -15.34 -4.91
CA VAL A 158 1.35 -16.53 -4.33
C VAL A 158 0.70 -16.17 -3.00
N ARG A 159 1.44 -15.55 -2.07
CA ARG A 159 0.93 -15.17 -0.75
C ARG A 159 -0.26 -14.21 -0.82
N ARG A 160 -0.24 -13.28 -1.77
CA ARG A 160 -1.36 -12.35 -1.99
C ARG A 160 -2.65 -13.05 -2.40
N THR A 161 -2.57 -14.22 -3.07
CA THR A 161 -3.75 -15.00 -3.47
C THR A 161 -4.28 -15.94 -2.40
N GLU A 162 -3.47 -16.26 -1.39
CA GLU A 162 -3.84 -17.12 -0.26
C GLU A 162 -4.55 -16.36 0.87
N ALA A 163 -4.54 -15.02 0.82
CA ALA A 163 -4.84 -14.11 1.92
C ALA A 163 -6.22 -13.43 1.80
#